data_AF-A0A0D0B1Q1-F1
#
_entry.id   AF-A0A0D0B1Q1-F1
#
_cell.length_a   1.000
_cell.length_b   1.000
_cell.length_c   1.000
_cell.angle_alpha   90.00
_cell.angle_beta   90.00
_cell.angle_gamma   90.00
#
_symmetry.space_group_name_H-M   'P 1'
#
loop_
_entity.id
_entity.type
_entity.pdbx_description
1 polymer ?
#
loop_
_entity_poly.entity_id
_entity_poly.type
_entity_poly.pdbx_seq_one_letter_code
_entity_poly.pdbx_strand_id
1 'polypeptide(L)'
;MFSVIVRSAAQRRALPALRRFSAIPPSPPQNPTPPPSTSLPSLDFQPAEPEPEKTQRTGAKSSKGSLSSIERKRRFLGRLSLGVLAVALGVQVVYLGRDWETDELKGRKQTLEEAPSGRWERTKARFWELFDYFNKPQWPELLPPPLPAPHQKPYTLLLSMDDLIITSTWDRQQGWRTAKRPGVDYFLAYLSQFYEIVIFTTQHHYTAMPIIEKLDPYNFFITYKLFREATRSVDGKIVKDLSYLNRDLSKVILLDTHPEHVSSHPENAIIIPKWTGAPGDKGLIAMIPFLESIAIYKSPDVRPILQAYAGKDIPIEYAEKEAEAKQKHIEEWKSTARGLSKGGFTLSGMFGGPSESSRSPVPLTYLEQKRLEAQRQYKEEQSYIATHKHEFERLLEEDRQAMAREMSGSLWGVLDSMAGKKPDAAKGDANAVVKADAEGTKVQVQ
;
A
#
# COMPACT_ATOMS: atom_id res chain seq x y z
N MET A 1 6.94 -60.36 -2.03
CA MET A 1 7.25 -61.29 -0.91
C MET A 1 7.67 -60.40 0.26
N PHE A 2 7.03 -60.28 1.42
CA PHE A 2 6.03 -61.08 2.13
C PHE A 2 4.98 -60.14 2.77
N SER A 3 3.75 -60.65 2.83
CA SER A 3 2.60 -60.10 3.56
C SER A 3 2.54 -60.66 4.98
N VAL A 4 1.49 -60.29 5.73
CA VAL A 4 0.92 -60.91 6.95
C VAL A 4 1.27 -60.16 8.26
N ILE A 5 0.42 -59.27 8.81
CA ILE A 5 -0.90 -59.44 9.47
C ILE A 5 -0.80 -59.70 10.99
N VAL A 6 -1.27 -58.71 11.76
CA VAL A 6 -2.15 -58.71 12.95
C VAL A 6 -1.93 -59.77 14.04
N ARG A 7 -1.77 -59.30 15.29
CA ARG A 7 -2.46 -59.89 16.46
C ARG A 7 -2.67 -58.89 17.59
N SER A 8 -3.95 -58.53 17.76
CA SER A 8 -4.58 -58.00 18.97
C SER A 8 -4.54 -59.06 20.08
N ALA A 9 -4.23 -58.65 21.32
CA ALA A 9 -4.51 -59.43 22.51
C ALA A 9 -4.80 -58.48 23.69
N ALA A 10 -5.99 -58.67 24.25
CA ALA A 10 -6.55 -57.97 25.40
C ALA A 10 -6.30 -58.75 26.69
N GLN A 11 -6.03 -58.05 27.81
CA GLN A 11 -6.34 -58.49 29.18
C GLN A 11 -6.10 -57.30 30.13
N ARG A 12 -7.13 -56.65 30.69
CA ARG A 12 -7.95 -57.01 31.87
C ARG A 12 -7.17 -57.08 33.19
N ARG A 13 -7.41 -56.09 34.06
CA ARG A 13 -7.57 -56.12 35.54
C ARG A 13 -7.33 -54.69 36.07
N ALA A 14 -7.99 -54.14 37.09
CA ALA A 14 -9.22 -54.39 37.83
C ALA A 14 -9.45 -53.12 38.68
N LEU A 15 -10.71 -52.73 38.89
CA LEU A 15 -11.16 -51.62 39.74
C LEU A 15 -10.92 -51.91 41.24
N PRO A 16 -11.02 -50.88 42.10
CA PRO A 16 -11.78 -51.05 43.34
C PRO A 16 -12.94 -50.05 43.49
N ALA A 17 -14.12 -50.67 43.62
CA ALA A 17 -15.30 -50.34 44.42
C ALA A 17 -15.57 -48.90 44.94
N LEU A 18 -16.55 -48.27 44.28
CA LEU A 18 -17.81 -47.72 44.81
C LEU A 18 -17.95 -47.48 46.33
N ARG A 19 -18.11 -46.20 46.72
CA ARG A 19 -19.01 -45.79 47.80
C ARG A 19 -20.26 -45.15 47.20
N ARG A 20 -21.41 -45.75 47.50
CA ARG A 20 -22.76 -45.26 47.16
C ARG A 20 -23.05 -43.99 47.96
N PHE A 21 -23.44 -42.91 47.29
CA PHE A 21 -24.22 -41.84 47.90
C PHE A 21 -25.57 -41.72 47.17
N SER A 22 -26.62 -41.82 47.97
CA SER A 22 -28.02 -41.74 47.59
C SER A 22 -28.33 -40.38 46.98
N ALA A 23 -28.99 -40.38 45.81
CA ALA A 23 -29.52 -39.17 45.21
C ALA A 23 -30.69 -38.62 46.05
N ILE A 24 -30.58 -37.36 46.47
CA ILE A 24 -31.68 -36.54 46.99
C ILE A 24 -32.01 -35.52 45.89
N PRO A 25 -33.27 -35.36 45.47
CA PRO A 25 -33.65 -34.37 44.46
C PRO A 25 -33.55 -32.94 45.03
N PRO A 26 -33.12 -31.94 44.24
CA PRO A 26 -33.03 -30.56 44.70
C PRO A 26 -34.42 -29.92 44.86
N SER A 27 -34.60 -29.21 45.97
CA SER A 27 -35.74 -28.36 46.30
C SER A 27 -35.87 -27.14 45.37
N PRO A 28 -37.09 -26.60 45.15
CA PRO A 28 -37.32 -25.48 44.24
C PRO A 28 -36.67 -24.17 44.75
N PRO A 29 -36.27 -23.26 43.84
CA PRO A 29 -35.65 -22.00 44.22
C PRO A 29 -36.66 -21.07 44.92
N GLN A 30 -36.27 -20.54 46.07
CA GLN A 30 -36.97 -19.45 46.76
C GLN A 30 -36.73 -18.14 46.01
N ASN A 31 -37.79 -17.37 45.78
CA ASN A 31 -37.72 -16.03 45.20
C ASN A 31 -36.91 -15.09 46.12
N PRO A 32 -36.00 -14.26 45.59
CA PRO A 32 -35.33 -13.24 46.38
C PRO A 32 -36.31 -12.13 46.79
N THR A 33 -36.30 -11.79 48.07
CA THR A 33 -36.96 -10.61 48.66
C THR A 33 -36.38 -9.33 48.05
N PRO A 34 -37.20 -8.32 47.70
CA PRO A 34 -36.68 -7.05 47.19
C PRO A 34 -36.03 -6.20 48.31
N PRO A 35 -34.97 -5.44 48.02
CA PRO A 35 -34.41 -4.46 48.95
C PRO A 35 -35.33 -3.22 49.09
N PRO A 36 -35.22 -2.46 50.20
CA PRO A 36 -36.04 -1.28 50.44
C PRO A 36 -35.77 -0.18 49.40
N SER A 37 -36.86 0.39 48.90
CA SER A 37 -36.91 1.47 47.90
C SER A 37 -36.10 2.68 48.35
N THR A 38 -34.98 2.93 47.68
CA THR A 38 -34.28 4.23 47.73
C THR A 38 -34.78 5.06 46.54
N SER A 39 -35.27 6.25 46.87
CA SER A 39 -35.86 7.26 46.00
C SER A 39 -34.87 7.81 44.98
N LEU A 40 -35.00 7.41 43.71
CA LEU A 40 -34.56 8.19 42.56
C LEU A 40 -35.62 8.05 41.46
N PRO A 41 -36.05 9.14 40.80
CA PRO A 41 -37.04 9.06 39.74
C PRO A 41 -36.40 8.44 38.50
N SER A 42 -36.75 7.21 38.18
CA SER A 42 -36.43 6.60 36.89
C SER A 42 -37.20 7.33 35.79
N LEU A 43 -36.46 7.92 34.85
CA LEU A 43 -36.95 8.56 33.62
C LEU A 43 -37.45 7.52 32.60
N ASP A 44 -38.25 6.56 33.05
CA ASP A 44 -38.96 5.64 32.16
C ASP A 44 -40.31 6.28 31.80
N PHE A 45 -40.28 7.10 30.75
CA PHE A 45 -41.48 7.47 30.01
C PHE A 45 -41.99 6.25 29.25
N GLN A 46 -42.67 5.34 29.96
CA GLN A 46 -43.62 4.45 29.31
C GLN A 46 -44.93 5.23 29.14
N PRO A 47 -45.44 5.44 27.91
CA PRO A 47 -46.74 6.06 27.74
C PRO A 47 -47.76 5.17 28.46
N ALA A 48 -48.56 5.78 29.36
CA ALA A 48 -49.60 5.09 30.10
C ALA A 48 -50.50 4.34 29.13
N GLU A 49 -50.61 3.01 29.30
CA GLU A 49 -51.62 2.23 28.59
C GLU A 49 -52.99 2.80 28.95
N PRO A 50 -53.82 3.21 27.96
CA PRO A 50 -55.17 3.64 28.25
C PRO A 50 -55.96 2.44 28.79
N GLU A 51 -56.58 2.63 29.95
CA GLU A 51 -57.61 1.75 30.54
C GLU A 51 -58.56 1.23 29.45
N PRO A 52 -58.89 -0.08 29.42
CA PRO A 52 -59.74 -0.63 28.37
C PRO A 52 -61.17 -0.11 28.53
N GLU A 53 -61.51 0.93 27.75
CA GLU A 53 -62.90 1.29 27.51
C GLU A 53 -63.67 0.06 27.03
N LYS A 54 -64.77 -0.26 27.72
CA LYS A 54 -65.71 -1.32 27.35
C LYS A 54 -66.32 -1.00 25.99
N THR A 55 -65.64 -1.41 24.93
CA THR A 55 -66.20 -1.47 23.58
C THR A 55 -67.32 -2.49 23.60
N GLN A 56 -68.57 -2.03 23.47
CA GLN A 56 -69.69 -2.90 23.18
C GLN A 56 -69.37 -3.70 21.90
N ARG A 57 -69.14 -4.99 22.05
CA ARG A 57 -68.99 -5.93 20.94
C ARG A 57 -70.30 -6.00 20.18
N THR A 58 -70.37 -5.30 19.05
CA THR A 58 -71.33 -5.65 18.00
C THR A 58 -70.98 -7.06 17.51
N GLY A 59 -71.96 -7.96 17.45
CA GLY A 59 -71.81 -9.37 17.07
C GLY A 59 -71.49 -9.60 15.60
N ALA A 60 -70.69 -8.74 14.97
CA ALA A 60 -70.20 -8.94 13.62
C ALA A 60 -69.00 -9.88 13.65
N LYS A 61 -69.18 -11.09 13.13
CA LYS A 61 -68.08 -12.03 12.84
C LYS A 61 -67.11 -11.32 11.89
N SER A 62 -65.96 -10.87 12.40
CA SER A 62 -64.86 -10.38 11.55
C SER A 62 -64.45 -11.53 10.64
N SER A 63 -64.78 -11.43 9.36
CA SER A 63 -64.42 -12.43 8.37
C SER A 63 -62.91 -12.54 8.32
N LYS A 64 -62.38 -13.67 8.81
CA LYS A 64 -60.99 -14.08 8.63
C LYS A 64 -60.67 -13.99 7.13
N GLY A 65 -60.08 -12.88 6.70
CA GLY A 65 -59.69 -12.65 5.30
C GLY A 65 -60.17 -11.36 4.65
N SER A 66 -61.06 -10.56 5.26
CA SER A 66 -61.43 -9.26 4.68
C SER A 66 -60.43 -8.19 5.12
N LEU A 67 -59.43 -7.96 4.28
CA LEU A 67 -58.48 -6.85 4.47
C LEU A 67 -59.24 -5.54 4.66
N SER A 68 -58.87 -4.79 5.71
CA SER A 68 -59.41 -3.46 5.97
C SER A 68 -59.28 -2.58 4.73
N SER A 69 -60.22 -1.68 4.49
CA SER A 69 -60.20 -0.77 3.34
C SER A 69 -58.88 0.02 3.26
N ILE A 70 -58.29 0.34 4.41
CA ILE A 70 -56.97 0.98 4.53
C ILE A 70 -55.86 0.05 4.02
N GLU A 71 -55.93 -1.23 4.35
CA GLU A 71 -54.92 -2.23 3.99
C GLU A 71 -55.01 -2.63 2.52
N ARG A 72 -56.21 -2.68 1.95
CA ARG A 72 -56.43 -2.78 0.50
C ARG A 72 -55.84 -1.59 -0.24
N LYS A 73 -56.05 -0.37 0.26
CA LYS A 73 -55.45 0.86 -0.30
C LYS A 73 -53.93 0.84 -0.21
N ARG A 74 -53.34 0.40 0.91
CA ARG A 74 -51.89 0.25 1.08
C ARG A 74 -51.30 -0.79 0.13
N ARG A 75 -51.95 -1.94 -0.05
CA ARG A 75 -51.52 -2.97 -1.01
C ARG A 75 -51.65 -2.50 -2.46
N PHE A 76 -52.72 -1.79 -2.78
CA PHE A 76 -52.89 -1.18 -4.11
C PHE A 76 -51.80 -0.15 -4.37
N LEU A 77 -51.57 0.77 -3.44
CA LEU A 77 -50.49 1.76 -3.52
C LEU A 77 -49.10 1.11 -3.57
N GLY A 78 -48.87 0.05 -2.81
CA GLY A 78 -47.61 -0.72 -2.85
C GLY A 78 -47.38 -1.46 -4.18
N ARG A 79 -48.45 -1.99 -4.78
CA ARG A 79 -48.37 -2.59 -6.14
C ARG A 79 -48.17 -1.52 -7.20
N LEU A 80 -48.84 -0.38 -7.08
CA LEU A 80 -48.66 0.76 -7.97
C LEU A 80 -47.23 1.30 -7.88
N SER A 81 -46.68 1.47 -6.68
CA SER A 81 -45.30 1.94 -6.49
C SER A 81 -44.28 0.95 -7.02
N LEU A 82 -44.47 -0.36 -6.82
CA LEU A 82 -43.63 -1.39 -7.45
C LEU A 82 -43.74 -1.38 -8.98
N GLY A 83 -44.95 -1.17 -9.52
CA GLY A 83 -45.17 -1.02 -10.96
C GLY A 83 -44.44 0.18 -11.54
N VAL A 84 -44.53 1.34 -10.89
CA VAL A 84 -43.81 2.56 -11.28
C VAL A 84 -42.30 2.35 -11.21
N LEU A 85 -41.79 1.71 -10.14
CA LEU A 85 -40.38 1.39 -10.00
C LEU A 85 -39.90 0.45 -11.12
N ALA A 86 -40.67 -0.56 -11.47
CA ALA A 86 -40.34 -1.49 -12.56
C ALA A 86 -40.29 -0.78 -13.92
N VAL A 87 -41.23 0.13 -14.19
CA VAL A 87 -41.21 0.96 -15.41
C VAL A 87 -39.98 1.87 -15.42
N ALA A 88 -39.67 2.54 -14.30
CA ALA A 88 -38.49 3.39 -14.19
C ALA A 88 -37.19 2.61 -14.41
N LEU A 89 -37.06 1.41 -13.82
CA LEU A 89 -35.92 0.52 -14.05
C LEU A 89 -35.84 0.07 -15.52
N GLY A 90 -36.97 -0.25 -16.16
CA GLY A 90 -37.00 -0.59 -17.58
C GLY A 90 -36.53 0.56 -18.48
N VAL A 91 -37.00 1.78 -18.21
CA VAL A 91 -36.54 3.00 -18.92
C VAL A 91 -35.04 3.21 -18.69
N GLN A 92 -34.55 3.02 -17.46
CA GLN A 92 -33.13 3.14 -17.13
C GLN A 92 -32.28 2.13 -17.90
N VAL A 93 -32.69 0.86 -17.97
CA VAL A 93 -31.97 -0.18 -18.73
C VAL A 93 -31.88 0.16 -20.22
N VAL A 94 -32.97 0.70 -20.80
CA VAL A 94 -32.98 1.17 -22.19
C VAL A 94 -32.06 2.38 -22.37
N TYR A 95 -32.08 3.33 -21.43
CA TYR A 95 -31.21 4.50 -21.45
C TYR A 95 -29.72 4.13 -21.34
N LEU A 96 -29.36 3.15 -20.51
CA LEU A 96 -27.99 2.64 -20.40
C LEU A 96 -27.49 1.98 -21.70
N GLY A 97 -28.39 1.60 -22.61
CA GLY A 97 -28.08 1.09 -23.94
C GLY A 97 -27.85 2.18 -25.00
N ARG A 98 -27.81 3.48 -24.62
CA ARG A 98 -27.48 4.60 -25.52
C ARG A 98 -26.08 4.48 -26.12
N ASP A 99 -25.80 5.16 -27.23
CA ASP A 99 -24.46 5.16 -27.84
C ASP A 99 -23.43 5.82 -26.91
N TRP A 100 -22.15 5.55 -27.15
CA TRP A 100 -21.06 6.16 -26.38
C TRP A 100 -20.89 7.63 -26.77
N GLU A 101 -20.79 8.51 -25.79
CA GLU A 101 -20.39 9.89 -26.03
C GLU A 101 -18.86 9.99 -26.08
N THR A 102 -18.35 10.94 -26.86
CA THR A 102 -16.91 11.16 -27.05
C THR A 102 -16.18 11.44 -25.75
N ASP A 103 -16.84 12.07 -24.78
CA ASP A 103 -16.24 12.38 -23.48
C ASP A 103 -16.26 11.19 -22.51
N GLU A 104 -17.26 10.30 -22.60
CA GLU A 104 -17.26 9.01 -21.88
C GLU A 104 -16.14 8.09 -22.39
N LEU A 105 -15.89 8.08 -23.71
CA LEU A 105 -14.80 7.33 -24.33
C LEU A 105 -13.42 7.84 -23.90
N LYS A 106 -13.24 9.16 -23.82
CA LYS A 106 -12.00 9.78 -23.31
C LYS A 106 -11.69 9.37 -21.87
N GLY A 107 -12.70 9.38 -20.99
CA GLY A 107 -12.54 8.95 -19.60
C GLY A 107 -12.11 7.49 -19.46
N ARG A 108 -12.50 6.65 -20.42
CA ARG A 108 -12.14 5.23 -20.48
C ARG A 108 -10.84 4.92 -21.23
N LYS A 109 -10.20 5.93 -21.83
CA LYS A 109 -9.03 5.76 -22.72
C LYS A 109 -9.27 4.69 -23.81
N GLN A 110 -10.51 4.55 -24.29
CA GLN A 110 -10.87 3.59 -25.34
C GLN A 110 -11.16 4.32 -26.64
N THR A 111 -10.76 3.73 -27.76
CA THR A 111 -11.16 4.20 -29.10
C THR A 111 -12.57 3.72 -29.44
N LEU A 112 -13.26 4.43 -30.35
CA LEU A 112 -14.62 4.05 -30.78
C LEU A 112 -14.67 2.65 -31.40
N GLU A 113 -13.56 2.17 -31.94
CA GLU A 113 -13.41 0.85 -32.56
C GLU A 113 -13.24 -0.29 -31.55
N GLU A 114 -12.70 -0.02 -30.36
CA GLU A 114 -12.53 -1.01 -29.28
C GLU A 114 -13.77 -1.13 -28.38
N ALA A 115 -14.69 -0.15 -28.46
CA ALA A 115 -15.85 -0.08 -27.60
C ALA A 115 -16.95 -1.08 -28.03
N PRO A 116 -17.66 -1.74 -27.08
CA PRO A 116 -18.72 -2.69 -27.41
C PRO A 116 -19.83 -1.98 -28.20
N SER A 117 -20.15 -2.49 -29.38
CA SER A 117 -21.11 -1.86 -30.31
C SER A 117 -22.56 -2.29 -30.01
N GLY A 118 -22.75 -3.50 -29.48
CA GLY A 118 -24.07 -4.05 -29.17
C GLY A 118 -24.77 -3.26 -28.05
N ARG A 119 -26.07 -2.95 -28.22
CA ARG A 119 -26.88 -2.24 -27.21
C ARG A 119 -26.80 -2.93 -25.83
N TRP A 120 -26.89 -4.25 -25.81
CA TRP A 120 -26.81 -5.06 -24.59
C TRP A 120 -25.41 -5.05 -23.96
N GLU A 121 -24.37 -5.08 -24.78
CA GLU A 121 -22.98 -5.03 -24.30
C GLU A 121 -22.68 -3.67 -23.66
N ARG A 122 -23.22 -2.59 -24.23
CA ARG A 122 -23.13 -1.23 -23.67
C ARG A 122 -23.87 -1.12 -22.34
N THR A 123 -25.11 -1.62 -22.27
CA THR A 123 -25.88 -1.67 -21.03
C THR A 123 -25.13 -2.47 -19.96
N LYS A 124 -24.57 -3.62 -20.32
CA LYS A 124 -23.77 -4.46 -19.42
C LYS A 124 -22.53 -3.71 -18.94
N ALA A 125 -21.77 -3.09 -19.84
CA ALA A 125 -20.57 -2.33 -19.48
C ALA A 125 -20.87 -1.16 -18.53
N ARG A 126 -21.91 -0.36 -18.80
CA ARG A 126 -22.32 0.74 -17.90
C ARG A 126 -22.88 0.24 -16.57
N PHE A 127 -23.57 -0.90 -16.57
CA PHE A 127 -24.06 -1.51 -15.33
C PHE A 127 -22.91 -1.97 -14.42
N TRP A 128 -21.89 -2.61 -14.98
CA TRP A 128 -20.70 -3.01 -14.22
C TRP A 128 -19.86 -1.81 -13.78
N GLU A 129 -19.81 -0.73 -14.57
CA GLU A 129 -19.15 0.52 -14.17
C GLU A 129 -19.75 1.16 -12.92
N LEU A 130 -21.05 0.99 -12.68
CA LEU A 130 -21.68 1.43 -11.44
C LEU A 130 -21.09 0.71 -10.20
N PHE A 131 -20.58 -0.51 -10.39
CA PHE A 131 -19.85 -1.27 -9.37
C PHE A 131 -18.33 -1.07 -9.43
N ASP A 132 -17.79 -0.42 -10.47
CA ASP A 132 -16.36 -0.16 -10.59
C ASP A 132 -15.84 0.73 -9.46
N TYR A 133 -16.67 1.63 -8.92
CA TYR A 133 -16.32 2.42 -7.73
C TYR A 133 -15.88 1.55 -6.55
N PHE A 134 -16.42 0.32 -6.42
CA PHE A 134 -16.07 -0.61 -5.36
C PHE A 134 -14.85 -1.49 -5.70
N ASN A 135 -14.49 -1.60 -6.97
CA ASN A 135 -13.48 -2.55 -7.46
C ASN A 135 -12.20 -1.90 -8.01
N LYS A 136 -12.26 -0.62 -8.41
CA LYS A 136 -11.12 0.16 -8.91
C LYS A 136 -10.55 1.05 -7.78
N PRO A 137 -9.26 1.39 -7.83
CA PRO A 137 -8.69 2.33 -6.87
C PRO A 137 -9.32 3.71 -7.03
N GLN A 138 -9.23 4.55 -6.00
CA GLN A 138 -9.87 5.89 -6.01
C GLN A 138 -9.40 6.80 -7.14
N TRP A 139 -8.22 6.54 -7.72
CA TRP A 139 -7.65 7.32 -8.82
C TRP A 139 -7.31 6.44 -10.03
N PRO A 140 -7.52 6.95 -11.25
CA PRO A 140 -7.14 6.24 -12.48
C PRO A 140 -5.63 6.10 -12.65
N GLU A 141 -4.86 7.02 -12.08
CA GLU A 141 -3.41 6.98 -12.00
C GLU A 141 -3.01 7.27 -10.55
N LEU A 142 -2.27 6.34 -9.94
CA LEU A 142 -1.88 6.41 -8.54
C LEU A 142 -0.73 7.40 -8.31
N LEU A 143 0.15 7.54 -9.30
CA LEU A 143 1.29 8.46 -9.24
C LEU A 143 1.17 9.54 -10.33
N PRO A 144 1.63 10.76 -10.03
CA PRO A 144 1.79 11.79 -11.05
C PRO A 144 2.80 11.34 -12.12
N PRO A 145 2.79 11.97 -13.30
CA PRO A 145 3.76 11.67 -14.34
C PRO A 145 5.19 11.83 -13.81
N PRO A 146 6.15 11.03 -14.31
CA PRO A 146 7.53 11.14 -13.87
C PRO A 146 8.09 12.53 -14.15
N LEU A 147 8.98 12.99 -13.26
CA LEU A 147 9.69 14.26 -13.42
C LEU A 147 10.53 14.24 -14.71
N PRO A 148 10.76 15.40 -15.36
CA PRO A 148 11.65 15.47 -16.51
C PRO A 148 13.10 15.12 -16.09
N ALA A 149 13.86 14.52 -17.01
CA ALA A 149 15.30 14.35 -16.85
C ALA A 149 15.96 15.74 -16.61
N PRO A 150 16.91 15.89 -15.66
CA PRO A 150 17.74 14.85 -15.02
C PRO A 150 17.26 14.37 -13.64
N HIS A 151 16.16 14.89 -13.10
CA HIS A 151 15.74 14.61 -11.72
C HIS A 151 15.03 13.24 -11.56
N GLN A 152 14.66 12.61 -12.67
CA GLN A 152 13.99 11.30 -12.67
C GLN A 152 14.95 10.17 -12.28
N LYS A 153 14.53 9.32 -11.34
CA LYS A 153 15.21 8.04 -11.09
C LYS A 153 14.84 7.02 -12.17
N PRO A 154 15.78 6.16 -12.60
CA PRO A 154 15.55 5.23 -13.71
C PRO A 154 14.58 4.09 -13.37
N TYR A 155 14.47 3.70 -12.10
CA TYR A 155 13.64 2.58 -11.65
C TYR A 155 12.75 3.02 -10.48
N THR A 156 11.60 2.35 -10.35
CA THR A 156 10.67 2.56 -9.23
C THR A 156 10.67 1.33 -8.33
N LEU A 157 10.91 1.54 -7.04
CA LEU A 157 10.90 0.50 -6.02
C LEU A 157 9.70 0.65 -5.11
N LEU A 158 8.74 -0.26 -5.23
CA LEU A 158 7.58 -0.32 -4.37
C LEU A 158 7.88 -1.18 -3.16
N LEU A 159 7.64 -0.65 -1.97
CA LEU A 159 7.87 -1.36 -0.71
C LEU A 159 6.56 -1.54 0.05
N SER A 160 6.26 -2.78 0.44
CA SER A 160 5.26 -3.05 1.45
C SER A 160 5.72 -2.52 2.82
N MET A 161 4.78 -2.14 3.69
CA MET A 161 5.12 -1.61 5.01
C MET A 161 5.08 -2.72 6.06
N ASP A 162 3.94 -3.41 6.15
CA ASP A 162 3.66 -4.44 7.15
C ASP A 162 4.48 -5.71 6.91
N ASP A 163 5.07 -6.21 7.99
CA ASP A 163 5.96 -7.38 8.04
C ASP A 163 7.23 -7.27 7.16
N LEU A 164 7.40 -6.18 6.40
CA LEU A 164 8.58 -5.92 5.57
C LEU A 164 9.53 -4.90 6.22
N ILE A 165 9.04 -3.69 6.51
CA ILE A 165 9.81 -2.56 7.06
C ILE A 165 9.55 -2.41 8.55
N ILE A 166 8.31 -2.64 8.96
CA ILE A 166 7.87 -2.61 10.35
C ILE A 166 7.11 -3.89 10.67
N THR A 167 7.00 -4.20 11.96
CA THR A 167 6.00 -5.14 12.44
C THR A 167 5.25 -4.49 13.60
N SER A 168 3.93 -4.63 13.60
CA SER A 168 3.07 -4.09 14.65
C SER A 168 2.50 -5.23 15.47
N THR A 169 2.76 -5.20 16.77
CA THR A 169 2.25 -6.18 17.74
C THR A 169 1.27 -5.49 18.65
N TRP A 170 0.22 -6.19 19.07
CA TRP A 170 -0.74 -5.67 20.03
C TRP A 170 -0.62 -6.43 21.35
N ASP A 171 -0.53 -5.69 22.45
CA ASP A 171 -0.56 -6.21 23.80
C ASP A 171 -1.69 -5.56 24.61
N ARG A 172 -2.28 -6.30 25.55
CA ARG A 172 -3.36 -5.81 26.42
C ARG A 172 -2.92 -4.67 27.33
N GLN A 173 -1.66 -4.67 27.75
CA GLN A 173 -1.14 -3.69 28.70
C GLN A 173 -0.67 -2.40 28.02
N GLN A 174 0.00 -2.53 26.87
CA GLN A 174 0.66 -1.41 26.19
C GLN A 174 -0.01 -1.01 24.87
N GLY A 175 -1.04 -1.73 24.44
CA GLY A 175 -1.72 -1.51 23.18
C GLY A 175 -0.84 -1.88 21.98
N TRP A 176 -0.97 -1.10 20.90
CA TRP A 176 -0.19 -1.28 19.68
C TRP A 176 1.25 -0.82 19.88
N ARG A 177 2.20 -1.70 19.56
CA ARG A 177 3.64 -1.42 19.54
C ARG A 177 4.19 -1.77 18.17
N THR A 178 4.82 -0.78 17.54
CA THR A 178 5.46 -0.95 16.23
C THR A 178 6.96 -1.03 16.41
N ALA A 179 7.56 -2.10 15.91
CA ALA A 179 9.00 -2.28 15.85
C ALA A 179 9.50 -1.98 14.44
N LYS A 180 10.69 -1.39 14.34
CA LYS A 180 11.37 -1.08 13.08
C LYS A 180 12.34 -2.19 12.72
N ARG A 181 12.32 -2.65 11.46
CA ARG A 181 13.24 -3.70 11.00
C ARG A 181 14.68 -3.20 11.03
N PRO A 182 15.63 -4.00 11.56
CA PRO A 182 17.04 -3.63 11.55
C PRO A 182 17.53 -3.28 10.14
N GLY A 183 18.22 -2.13 10.01
CA GLY A 183 18.80 -1.68 8.75
C GLY A 183 17.85 -0.98 7.78
N VAL A 184 16.58 -0.76 8.13
CA VAL A 184 15.65 -0.12 7.19
C VAL A 184 16.00 1.34 6.87
N ASP A 185 16.53 2.09 7.83
CA ASP A 185 16.96 3.49 7.56
C ASP A 185 18.07 3.51 6.51
N TYR A 186 19.06 2.62 6.66
CA TYR A 186 20.15 2.47 5.71
C TYR A 186 19.64 1.98 4.34
N PHE A 187 18.72 1.02 4.33
CA PHE A 187 18.11 0.50 3.11
C PHE A 187 17.41 1.62 2.32
N LEU A 188 16.57 2.42 2.98
CA LEU A 188 15.85 3.54 2.35
C LEU A 188 16.81 4.62 1.86
N ALA A 189 17.74 5.05 2.71
CA ALA A 189 18.65 6.15 2.40
C ALA A 189 19.72 5.79 1.35
N TYR A 190 20.13 4.53 1.27
CA TYR A 190 21.08 4.08 0.25
C TYR A 190 20.40 3.82 -1.10
N LEU A 191 19.22 3.19 -1.10
CA LEU A 191 18.52 2.87 -2.35
C LEU A 191 17.82 4.08 -2.98
N SER A 192 17.49 5.14 -2.23
CA SER A 192 16.92 6.38 -2.78
C SER A 192 17.82 7.06 -3.81
N GLN A 193 19.13 6.77 -3.78
CA GLN A 193 20.08 7.24 -4.79
C GLN A 193 19.78 6.63 -6.17
N PHE A 194 19.31 5.38 -6.21
CA PHE A 194 19.11 4.59 -7.41
C PHE A 194 17.65 4.47 -7.86
N TYR A 195 16.73 4.44 -6.91
CA TYR A 195 15.31 4.15 -7.12
C TYR A 195 14.42 5.30 -6.67
N GLU A 196 13.32 5.50 -7.38
CA GLU A 196 12.14 6.20 -6.87
C GLU A 196 11.44 5.27 -5.87
N ILE A 197 11.59 5.53 -4.57
CA ILE A 197 11.01 4.68 -3.52
C ILE A 197 9.56 5.11 -3.28
N VAL A 198 8.66 4.15 -3.40
CA VAL A 198 7.22 4.33 -3.15
C VAL A 198 6.78 3.33 -2.10
N ILE A 199 6.27 3.81 -0.96
CA ILE A 199 5.64 2.93 0.03
C ILE A 199 4.26 2.57 -0.49
N PHE A 200 3.97 1.29 -0.70
CA PHE A 200 2.66 0.80 -1.08
C PHE A 200 2.14 -0.16 -0.02
N THR A 201 1.36 0.36 0.92
CA THR A 201 0.84 -0.39 2.07
C THR A 201 -0.64 -0.76 1.93
N THR A 202 -1.03 -1.86 2.56
CA THR A 202 -2.44 -2.28 2.71
C THR A 202 -3.11 -1.66 3.94
N GLN A 203 -2.39 -0.88 4.74
CA GLN A 203 -2.94 -0.10 5.85
C GLN A 203 -3.59 1.19 5.36
N HIS A 204 -4.60 1.63 6.11
CA HIS A 204 -5.25 2.91 5.88
C HIS A 204 -4.31 4.09 6.17
N HIS A 205 -4.52 5.19 5.45
CA HIS A 205 -3.76 6.42 5.59
C HIS A 205 -3.57 6.85 7.05
N TYR A 206 -4.65 6.88 7.84
CA TYR A 206 -4.62 7.36 9.23
C TYR A 206 -3.73 6.53 10.17
N THR A 207 -3.48 5.25 9.86
CA THR A 207 -2.63 4.38 10.68
C THR A 207 -1.18 4.42 10.21
N ALA A 208 -0.97 4.40 8.88
CA ALA A 208 0.36 4.27 8.30
C ALA A 208 1.12 5.60 8.23
N MET A 209 0.43 6.72 7.97
CA MET A 209 1.09 8.01 7.75
C MET A 209 1.98 8.45 8.93
N PRO A 210 1.54 8.38 10.21
CA PRO A 210 2.38 8.75 11.34
C PRO A 210 3.60 7.84 11.52
N ILE A 211 3.56 6.60 11.03
CA ILE A 211 4.69 5.67 11.09
C ILE A 211 5.70 6.03 10.00
N ILE A 212 5.23 6.31 8.79
CA ILE A 212 6.08 6.71 7.66
C ILE A 212 6.78 8.04 7.96
N GLU A 213 6.09 9.02 8.54
CA GLU A 213 6.68 10.30 8.96
C GLU A 213 7.77 10.13 10.02
N LYS A 214 7.70 9.08 10.86
CA LYS A 214 8.78 8.77 11.81
C LYS A 214 9.95 8.03 11.16
N LEU A 215 9.72 7.33 10.06
CA LEU A 215 10.76 6.64 9.31
C LEU A 215 11.55 7.62 8.42
N ASP A 216 10.86 8.57 7.80
CA ASP A 216 11.45 9.60 6.94
C ASP A 216 10.91 10.99 7.32
N PRO A 217 11.43 11.60 8.40
CA PRO A 217 10.90 12.87 8.93
C PRO A 217 11.10 14.06 8.00
N TYR A 218 12.06 13.98 7.08
CA TYR A 218 12.39 15.05 6.13
C TYR A 218 11.87 14.77 4.71
N ASN A 219 11.22 13.62 4.49
CA ASN A 219 10.77 13.15 3.17
C ASN A 219 11.90 13.13 2.11
N PHE A 220 13.12 12.74 2.51
CA PHE A 220 14.27 12.71 1.59
C PHE A 220 14.38 11.41 0.80
N PHE A 221 13.83 10.31 1.34
CA PHE A 221 14.04 8.97 0.79
C PHE A 221 12.78 8.45 0.10
N ILE A 222 11.61 8.69 0.69
CA ILE A 222 10.32 8.18 0.19
C ILE A 222 9.68 9.25 -0.70
N THR A 223 9.53 8.95 -1.99
CA THR A 223 8.96 9.89 -2.98
C THR A 223 7.43 9.94 -2.90
N TYR A 224 6.78 8.77 -2.85
CA TYR A 224 5.31 8.68 -2.80
C TYR A 224 4.84 7.65 -1.77
N LYS A 225 3.62 7.86 -1.26
CA LYS A 225 3.00 7.05 -0.19
C LYS A 225 1.60 6.63 -0.66
N LEU A 226 1.44 5.35 -0.95
CA LEU A 226 0.20 4.71 -1.38
C LEU A 226 -0.32 3.83 -0.24
N PHE A 227 -1.60 4.02 0.08
CA PHE A 227 -2.26 3.38 1.22
C PHE A 227 -3.34 2.40 0.74
N ARG A 228 -4.13 1.88 1.68
CA ARG A 228 -5.23 0.94 1.40
C ARG A 228 -6.19 1.44 0.33
N GLU A 229 -6.43 2.74 0.29
CA GLU A 229 -7.33 3.41 -0.67
C GLU A 229 -6.84 3.30 -2.13
N ALA A 230 -5.55 3.02 -2.33
CA ALA A 230 -4.93 2.79 -3.64
C ALA A 230 -4.93 1.31 -4.07
N THR A 231 -5.37 0.38 -3.22
CA THR A 231 -5.44 -1.06 -3.55
C THR A 231 -6.79 -1.46 -4.13
N ARG A 232 -6.83 -2.59 -4.83
CA ARG A 232 -8.06 -3.19 -5.35
C ARG A 232 -8.48 -4.38 -4.50
N SER A 233 -9.78 -4.63 -4.39
CA SER A 233 -10.28 -5.90 -3.87
C SER A 233 -10.73 -6.77 -5.04
N VAL A 234 -10.06 -7.92 -5.23
CA VAL A 234 -10.41 -8.92 -6.24
C VAL A 234 -10.70 -10.21 -5.51
N ASP A 235 -11.93 -10.73 -5.66
CA ASP A 235 -12.41 -11.96 -5.00
C ASP A 235 -12.21 -11.94 -3.47
N GLY A 236 -12.41 -10.78 -2.85
CA GLY A 236 -12.25 -10.57 -1.40
C GLY A 236 -10.79 -10.53 -0.93
N LYS A 237 -9.81 -10.61 -1.84
CA LYS A 237 -8.38 -10.43 -1.56
C LYS A 237 -7.93 -9.03 -1.93
N ILE A 238 -6.90 -8.54 -1.25
CA ILE A 238 -6.32 -7.22 -1.51
C ILE A 238 -5.22 -7.40 -2.54
N VAL A 239 -5.28 -6.61 -3.61
CA VAL A 239 -4.34 -6.66 -4.73
C VAL A 239 -3.78 -5.27 -4.97
N LYS A 240 -2.46 -5.19 -5.05
CA LYS A 240 -1.70 -4.01 -5.45
C LYS A 240 -1.54 -4.06 -6.97
N ASP A 241 -2.44 -3.38 -7.67
CA ASP A 241 -2.47 -3.41 -9.12
C ASP A 241 -1.52 -2.37 -9.71
N LEU A 242 -0.42 -2.84 -10.33
CA LEU A 242 0.63 -1.99 -10.88
C LEU A 242 0.22 -1.28 -12.18
N SER A 243 -0.86 -1.73 -12.84
CA SER A 243 -1.37 -1.09 -14.07
C SER A 243 -1.81 0.37 -13.83
N TYR A 244 -2.16 0.72 -12.59
CA TYR A 244 -2.57 2.07 -12.20
C TYR A 244 -1.40 2.94 -11.75
N LEU A 245 -0.17 2.42 -11.68
CA LEU A 245 0.97 3.16 -11.11
C LEU A 245 1.46 4.33 -11.96
N ASN A 246 1.11 4.38 -13.25
CA ASN A 246 1.61 5.37 -14.20
C ASN A 246 3.15 5.35 -14.32
N ARG A 247 3.73 4.14 -14.37
CA ARG A 247 5.16 3.87 -14.55
C ARG A 247 5.34 2.74 -15.55
N ASP A 248 6.50 2.71 -16.19
CA ASP A 248 6.88 1.63 -17.08
C ASP A 248 7.16 0.35 -16.27
N LEU A 249 6.33 -0.68 -16.44
CA LEU A 249 6.42 -1.95 -15.72
C LEU A 249 7.75 -2.68 -15.95
N SER A 250 8.47 -2.40 -17.05
CA SER A 250 9.82 -2.97 -17.24
C SER A 250 10.86 -2.45 -16.25
N LYS A 251 10.54 -1.37 -15.51
CA LYS A 251 11.41 -0.68 -14.55
C LYS A 251 10.84 -0.60 -13.14
N VAL A 252 9.77 -1.35 -12.86
CA VAL A 252 9.10 -1.38 -11.55
C VAL A 252 9.41 -2.69 -10.84
N ILE A 253 9.83 -2.59 -9.57
CA ILE A 253 10.06 -3.74 -8.70
C ILE A 253 9.19 -3.57 -7.45
N LEU A 254 8.41 -4.59 -7.09
CA LEU A 254 7.59 -4.62 -5.88
C LEU A 254 8.16 -5.61 -4.86
N LEU A 255 8.53 -5.12 -3.68
CA LEU A 255 8.93 -5.95 -2.54
C LEU A 255 7.74 -6.09 -1.60
N ASP A 256 7.26 -7.31 -1.43
CA ASP A 256 6.14 -7.63 -0.54
C ASP A 256 6.43 -8.89 0.28
N THR A 257 5.61 -9.15 1.28
CA THR A 257 5.67 -10.36 2.11
C THR A 257 4.50 -11.30 1.85
N HIS A 258 3.49 -10.80 1.15
CA HIS A 258 2.21 -11.47 0.92
C HIS A 258 2.00 -11.71 -0.59
N PRO A 259 1.96 -12.97 -1.06
CA PRO A 259 1.80 -13.28 -2.48
C PRO A 259 0.43 -12.84 -3.04
N GLU A 260 -0.60 -12.72 -2.21
CA GLU A 260 -1.92 -12.24 -2.61
C GLU A 260 -1.89 -10.80 -3.13
N HIS A 261 -1.03 -9.95 -2.56
CA HIS A 261 -0.92 -8.54 -2.94
C HIS A 261 -0.41 -8.39 -4.37
N VAL A 262 0.40 -9.35 -4.84
CA VAL A 262 1.09 -9.26 -6.14
C VAL A 262 0.44 -10.09 -7.23
N SER A 263 -0.75 -10.63 -6.96
CA SER A 263 -1.47 -11.53 -7.88
C SER A 263 -1.74 -10.95 -9.27
N SER A 264 -1.74 -9.62 -9.42
CA SER A 264 -1.90 -8.94 -10.70
C SER A 264 -0.64 -8.98 -11.58
N HIS A 265 0.55 -8.84 -10.98
CA HIS A 265 1.84 -8.70 -11.67
C HIS A 265 2.94 -9.47 -10.92
N PRO A 266 2.85 -10.81 -10.83
CA PRO A 266 3.82 -11.62 -10.09
C PRO A 266 5.25 -11.51 -10.65
N GLU A 267 5.42 -11.20 -11.93
CA GLU A 267 6.71 -11.05 -12.60
C GLU A 267 7.50 -9.79 -12.18
N ASN A 268 6.83 -8.81 -11.57
CA ASN A 268 7.44 -7.60 -11.04
C ASN A 268 7.70 -7.68 -9.53
N ALA A 269 7.34 -8.79 -8.89
CA ALA A 269 7.33 -8.92 -7.45
C ALA A 269 8.45 -9.81 -6.91
N ILE A 270 8.99 -9.40 -5.77
CA ILE A 270 9.89 -10.19 -4.92
C ILE A 270 9.17 -10.42 -3.60
N ILE A 271 8.89 -11.69 -3.29
CA ILE A 271 8.28 -12.08 -2.02
C ILE A 271 9.37 -12.40 -1.00
N ILE A 272 9.47 -11.57 0.03
CA ILE A 272 10.43 -11.72 1.14
C ILE A 272 9.72 -12.37 2.33
N PRO A 273 10.40 -13.24 3.10
CA PRO A 273 9.86 -13.74 4.36
C PRO A 273 9.43 -12.62 5.31
N LYS A 274 8.29 -12.81 5.96
CA LYS A 274 7.76 -11.91 6.98
C LYS A 274 8.74 -11.75 8.12
N TRP A 275 8.95 -10.51 8.54
CA TRP A 275 9.77 -10.20 9.70
C TRP A 275 8.93 -10.22 10.98
N THR A 276 9.29 -11.10 11.90
CA THR A 276 8.55 -11.33 13.16
C THR A 276 9.02 -10.43 14.32
N GLY A 277 9.83 -9.40 14.05
CA GLY A 277 10.39 -8.53 15.09
C GLY A 277 11.77 -8.95 15.62
N ALA A 278 12.41 -9.96 15.01
CA ALA A 278 13.72 -10.45 15.46
C ALA A 278 14.82 -9.37 15.25
N PRO A 279 15.63 -9.02 16.27
CA PRO A 279 16.63 -7.96 16.18
C PRO A 279 17.87 -8.34 15.35
N GLY A 280 18.11 -9.64 15.15
CA GLY A 280 19.21 -10.16 14.35
C GLY A 280 18.89 -10.33 12.86
N ASP A 281 17.73 -9.87 12.41
CA ASP A 281 17.33 -9.99 11.00
C ASP A 281 18.27 -9.15 10.10
N LYS A 282 18.77 -9.79 9.05
CA LYS A 282 19.59 -9.14 8.01
C LYS A 282 18.96 -9.26 6.62
N GLY A 283 17.74 -9.78 6.53
CA GLY A 283 17.10 -10.11 5.25
C GLY A 283 16.95 -8.88 4.35
N LEU A 284 16.53 -7.74 4.92
CA LEU A 284 16.36 -6.50 4.16
C LEU A 284 17.70 -5.93 3.65
N ILE A 285 18.74 -5.94 4.48
CA ILE A 285 20.08 -5.45 4.10
C ILE A 285 20.70 -6.38 3.04
N ALA A 286 20.49 -7.68 3.17
CA ALA A 286 21.04 -8.68 2.24
C ALA A 286 20.47 -8.55 0.81
N MET A 287 19.33 -7.87 0.63
CA MET A 287 18.76 -7.57 -0.68
C MET A 287 19.42 -6.40 -1.41
N ILE A 288 20.12 -5.51 -0.68
CA ILE A 288 20.73 -4.31 -1.26
C ILE A 288 21.67 -4.62 -2.42
N PRO A 289 22.64 -5.56 -2.30
CA PRO A 289 23.58 -5.85 -3.40
C PRO A 289 22.89 -6.26 -4.70
N PHE A 290 21.78 -7.01 -4.59
CA PHE A 290 20.98 -7.45 -5.74
C PHE A 290 20.26 -6.26 -6.39
N LEU A 291 19.51 -5.47 -5.62
CA LEU A 291 18.78 -4.31 -6.14
C LEU A 291 19.73 -3.26 -6.71
N GLU A 292 20.85 -3.02 -6.06
CA GLU A 292 21.88 -2.10 -6.53
C GLU A 292 22.45 -2.54 -7.89
N SER A 293 22.71 -3.84 -8.07
CA SER A 293 23.24 -4.38 -9.32
C SER A 293 22.33 -4.11 -10.52
N ILE A 294 21.01 -4.22 -10.34
CA ILE A 294 20.02 -3.96 -11.39
C ILE A 294 20.12 -2.50 -11.84
N ALA A 295 20.22 -1.58 -10.87
CA ALA A 295 20.34 -0.15 -11.15
C ALA A 295 21.68 0.23 -11.79
N ILE A 296 22.79 -0.37 -11.36
CA ILE A 296 24.14 -0.11 -11.88
C ILE A 296 24.30 -0.63 -13.31
N TYR A 297 23.84 -1.85 -13.60
CA TYR A 297 23.90 -2.42 -14.95
C TYR A 297 22.87 -1.83 -15.92
N LYS A 298 21.91 -1.06 -15.41
CA LYS A 298 20.86 -0.39 -16.20
C LYS A 298 20.12 -1.35 -17.13
N SER A 299 19.63 -2.47 -16.57
CA SER A 299 18.84 -3.43 -17.34
C SER A 299 17.62 -2.78 -17.99
N PRO A 300 17.36 -2.99 -19.29
CA PRO A 300 16.18 -2.42 -19.95
C PRO A 300 14.87 -3.00 -19.40
N ASP A 301 14.88 -4.24 -18.92
CA ASP A 301 13.72 -4.90 -18.30
C ASP A 301 14.17 -5.70 -17.07
N VAL A 302 13.48 -5.50 -15.94
CA VAL A 302 13.76 -6.18 -14.68
C VAL A 302 13.09 -7.55 -14.60
N ARG A 303 11.97 -7.79 -15.30
CA ARG A 303 11.14 -9.00 -15.13
C ARG A 303 11.88 -10.30 -15.44
N PRO A 304 12.69 -10.41 -16.51
CA PRO A 304 13.47 -11.62 -16.78
C PRO A 304 14.53 -11.89 -15.69
N ILE A 305 15.10 -10.82 -15.11
CA ILE A 305 16.05 -10.94 -14.01
C ILE A 305 15.34 -11.49 -12.79
N LEU A 306 14.20 -10.91 -12.41
CA LEU A 306 13.43 -11.37 -11.25
C LEU A 306 12.99 -12.83 -11.41
N GLN A 307 12.52 -13.20 -12.61
CA GLN A 307 12.11 -14.57 -12.91
C GLN A 307 13.28 -15.58 -12.78
N ALA A 308 14.51 -15.20 -13.11
CA ALA A 308 15.68 -16.06 -12.97
C ALA A 308 16.05 -16.39 -11.51
N TYR A 309 15.57 -15.59 -10.55
CA TYR A 309 15.73 -15.84 -9.12
C TYR A 309 14.42 -16.26 -8.43
N ALA A 310 13.33 -16.46 -9.18
CA ALA A 310 12.05 -16.86 -8.61
C ALA A 310 12.16 -18.20 -7.88
N GLY A 311 11.64 -18.27 -6.65
CA GLY A 311 11.67 -19.47 -5.82
C GLY A 311 13.02 -19.77 -5.15
N LYS A 312 14.01 -18.90 -5.29
CA LYS A 312 15.33 -19.04 -4.66
C LYS A 312 15.57 -17.98 -3.58
N ASP A 313 16.56 -18.20 -2.72
CA ASP A 313 17.06 -17.18 -1.81
C ASP A 313 17.93 -16.17 -2.58
N ILE A 314 17.32 -15.06 -2.99
CA ILE A 314 17.94 -14.04 -3.85
C ILE A 314 19.29 -13.57 -3.29
N PRO A 315 19.40 -13.14 -2.02
CA PRO A 315 20.67 -12.71 -1.45
C PRO A 315 21.80 -13.72 -1.57
N ILE A 316 21.53 -15.00 -1.28
CA ILE A 316 22.56 -16.04 -1.25
C ILE A 316 23.02 -16.36 -2.68
N GLU A 317 22.08 -16.63 -3.57
CA GLU A 317 22.38 -16.97 -4.98
C GLU A 317 23.06 -15.83 -5.73
N TYR A 318 22.65 -14.59 -5.43
CA TYR A 318 23.28 -13.42 -6.01
C TYR A 318 24.72 -13.24 -5.49
N ALA A 319 24.97 -13.47 -4.19
CA ALA A 319 26.30 -13.40 -3.62
C ALA A 319 27.25 -14.45 -4.23
N GLU A 320 26.77 -15.67 -4.48
CA GLU A 320 27.54 -16.72 -5.16
C GLU A 320 27.88 -16.31 -6.60
N LYS A 321 26.91 -15.85 -7.38
CA LYS A 321 27.14 -15.37 -8.76
C LYS A 321 28.09 -14.18 -8.81
N GLU A 322 28.00 -13.27 -7.86
CA GLU A 322 28.90 -12.12 -7.77
C GLU A 322 30.34 -12.58 -7.46
N ALA A 323 30.50 -13.54 -6.54
CA ALA A 323 31.81 -14.12 -6.22
C ALA A 323 32.42 -14.84 -7.43
N GLU A 324 31.64 -15.59 -8.19
CA GLU A 324 32.08 -16.22 -9.44
C GLU A 324 32.51 -15.19 -10.48
N ALA A 325 31.71 -14.14 -10.70
CA ALA A 325 32.04 -13.07 -11.63
C ALA A 325 33.33 -12.34 -11.24
N LYS A 326 33.53 -12.11 -9.94
CA LYS A 326 34.76 -11.54 -9.40
C LYS A 326 35.96 -12.47 -9.58
N GLN A 327 35.81 -13.77 -9.36
CA GLN A 327 36.88 -14.74 -9.59
C GLN A 327 37.30 -14.78 -11.06
N LYS A 328 36.34 -14.81 -12.00
CA LYS A 328 36.62 -14.74 -13.44
C LYS A 328 37.38 -13.47 -13.82
N HIS A 329 36.96 -12.31 -13.32
CA HIS A 329 37.67 -11.04 -13.55
C HIS A 329 39.12 -11.08 -13.02
N ILE A 330 39.33 -11.67 -11.84
CA ILE A 330 40.67 -11.82 -11.25
C ILE A 330 41.54 -12.77 -12.10
N GLU A 331 40.96 -13.85 -12.61
CA GLU A 331 41.65 -14.82 -13.46
C GLU A 331 42.04 -14.22 -14.81
N GLU A 332 41.12 -13.49 -15.46
CA GLU A 332 41.36 -12.74 -16.70
C GLU A 332 42.43 -11.67 -16.52
N TRP A 333 42.42 -10.95 -15.40
CA TRP A 333 43.46 -9.99 -15.06
C TRP A 333 44.81 -10.68 -14.87
N LYS A 334 44.85 -11.80 -14.12
CA LYS A 334 46.07 -12.59 -13.91
C LYS A 334 46.60 -13.19 -15.22
N SER A 335 45.75 -13.67 -16.11
CA SER A 335 46.16 -14.23 -17.41
C SER A 335 46.70 -13.13 -18.32
N THR A 336 46.05 -11.97 -18.37
CA THR A 336 46.50 -10.80 -19.13
C THR A 336 47.84 -10.29 -18.61
N ALA A 337 47.99 -10.16 -17.28
CA ALA A 337 49.25 -9.75 -16.65
C ALA A 337 50.40 -10.75 -16.92
N ARG A 338 50.12 -12.06 -16.94
CA ARG A 338 51.11 -13.08 -17.34
C ARG A 338 51.44 -13.01 -18.84
N GLY A 339 50.48 -12.67 -19.69
CA GLY A 339 50.69 -12.48 -21.14
C GLY A 339 51.64 -11.33 -21.46
N LEU A 340 51.51 -10.19 -20.75
CA LEU A 340 52.43 -9.05 -20.90
C LEU A 340 53.87 -9.37 -20.45
N SER A 341 54.06 -10.31 -19.51
CA SER A 341 55.40 -10.70 -19.03
C SER A 341 56.21 -11.56 -20.01
N LYS A 342 55.59 -12.09 -21.08
CA LYS A 342 56.24 -13.02 -22.02
C LYS A 342 56.66 -12.42 -23.37
N GLY A 343 56.42 -11.13 -23.63
CA GLY A 343 56.77 -10.55 -24.95
C GLY A 343 56.75 -9.03 -25.12
N GLY A 344 56.59 -8.21 -24.07
CA GLY A 344 56.54 -6.75 -24.19
C GLY A 344 57.71 -6.05 -23.51
N PHE A 345 58.55 -5.34 -24.28
CA PHE A 345 59.42 -4.29 -23.75
C PHE A 345 58.57 -3.20 -23.08
N THR A 346 58.38 -3.26 -21.77
CA THR A 346 57.71 -2.18 -21.03
C THR A 346 58.70 -1.03 -20.83
N LEU A 347 58.40 0.16 -21.36
CA LEU A 347 59.17 1.41 -21.23
C LEU A 347 59.58 1.78 -19.79
N SER A 348 58.85 1.26 -18.78
CA SER A 348 59.18 1.40 -17.36
C SER A 348 60.47 0.68 -16.92
N GLY A 349 60.91 -0.35 -17.66
CA GLY A 349 62.13 -1.11 -17.35
C GLY A 349 63.43 -0.43 -17.77
N MET A 350 63.37 0.64 -18.57
CA MET A 350 64.56 1.36 -19.06
C MET A 350 65.02 2.49 -18.13
N PHE A 351 64.23 2.87 -17.13
CA PHE A 351 64.49 4.03 -16.25
C PHE A 351 64.70 3.65 -14.77
N GLY A 352 65.27 2.48 -14.49
CA GLY A 352 66.06 2.22 -13.27
C GLY A 352 65.43 2.56 -11.91
N GLY A 353 64.11 2.50 -11.76
CA GLY A 353 63.44 2.70 -10.48
C GLY A 353 63.58 1.48 -9.55
N PRO A 354 63.72 1.66 -8.22
CA PRO A 354 63.98 0.57 -7.29
C PRO A 354 62.86 -0.48 -7.31
N SER A 355 63.27 -1.74 -7.49
CA SER A 355 62.42 -2.92 -7.51
C SER A 355 61.97 -3.30 -6.10
N GLU A 356 61.02 -2.55 -5.55
CA GLU A 356 60.21 -3.02 -4.44
C GLU A 356 58.90 -3.53 -5.04
N SER A 357 58.69 -4.84 -4.93
CA SER A 357 57.60 -5.60 -5.54
C SER A 357 56.24 -5.29 -4.91
N SER A 358 55.78 -4.05 -5.09
CA SER A 358 54.40 -3.65 -5.04
C SER A 358 53.68 -4.34 -6.21
N ARG A 359 53.16 -5.56 -5.98
CA ARG A 359 52.14 -6.10 -6.88
C ARG A 359 51.02 -5.07 -6.89
N SER A 360 50.76 -4.44 -8.03
CA SER A 360 49.63 -3.54 -8.17
C SER A 360 48.37 -4.26 -7.66
N PRO A 361 47.57 -3.61 -6.80
CA PRO A 361 46.37 -4.22 -6.27
C PRO A 361 45.46 -4.65 -7.42
N VAL A 362 44.81 -5.80 -7.28
CA VAL A 362 43.84 -6.31 -8.26
C VAL A 362 42.85 -5.19 -8.60
N PRO A 363 42.63 -4.88 -9.88
CA PRO A 363 41.70 -3.82 -10.26
C PRO A 363 40.29 -4.18 -9.79
N LEU A 364 39.61 -3.20 -9.19
CA LEU A 364 38.22 -3.34 -8.76
C LEU A 364 37.33 -3.65 -9.97
N THR A 365 36.36 -4.54 -9.80
CA THR A 365 35.32 -4.77 -10.80
C THR A 365 34.50 -3.49 -11.05
N TYR A 366 33.85 -3.38 -12.21
CA TYR A 366 32.96 -2.24 -12.51
C TYR A 366 31.89 -2.02 -11.42
N LEU A 367 31.28 -3.11 -10.95
CA LEU A 367 30.28 -3.08 -9.89
C LEU A 367 30.86 -2.56 -8.56
N GLU A 368 32.06 -3.01 -8.17
CA GLU A 368 32.74 -2.54 -6.96
C GLU A 368 33.13 -1.06 -7.03
N GLN A 369 33.60 -0.59 -8.20
CA GLN A 369 33.91 0.82 -8.41
C GLN A 369 32.66 1.69 -8.22
N LYS A 370 31.53 1.27 -8.80
CA LYS A 370 30.25 1.98 -8.69
C LYS A 370 29.66 1.93 -7.28
N ARG A 371 29.80 0.80 -6.58
CA ARG A 371 29.46 0.69 -5.15
C ARG A 371 30.25 1.65 -4.29
N LEU A 372 31.55 1.77 -4.54
CA LEU A 372 32.41 2.67 -3.77
C LEU A 372 32.01 4.14 -4.00
N GLU A 373 31.68 4.50 -5.23
CA GLU A 373 31.14 5.83 -5.58
C GLU A 373 29.83 6.10 -4.85
N ALA A 374 28.86 5.19 -4.91
CA ALA A 374 27.57 5.32 -4.23
C ALA A 374 27.71 5.37 -2.70
N GLN A 375 28.59 4.56 -2.11
CA GLN A 375 28.87 4.62 -0.67
C GLN A 375 29.53 5.93 -0.25
N ARG A 376 30.34 6.53 -1.12
CA ARG A 376 30.92 7.85 -0.87
C ARG A 376 29.82 8.92 -0.89
N GLN A 377 28.97 8.92 -1.92
CA GLN A 377 27.83 9.82 -2.03
C GLN A 377 26.90 9.69 -0.81
N TYR A 378 26.54 8.46 -0.42
CA TYR A 378 25.77 8.22 0.80
C TYR A 378 26.40 8.86 2.05
N LYS A 379 27.70 8.68 2.27
CA LYS A 379 28.39 9.24 3.45
C LYS A 379 28.41 10.76 3.42
N GLU A 380 28.63 11.34 2.25
CA GLU A 380 28.59 12.79 2.04
C GLU A 380 27.19 13.35 2.35
N GLU A 381 26.13 12.74 1.80
CA GLU A 381 24.74 13.11 2.06
C GLU A 381 24.38 13.00 3.55
N GLN A 382 24.76 11.90 4.22
CA GLN A 382 24.50 11.74 5.66
C GLN A 382 25.25 12.79 6.49
N SER A 383 26.50 13.11 6.12
CA SER A 383 27.27 14.17 6.80
C SER A 383 26.66 15.56 6.57
N TYR A 384 26.08 15.80 5.39
CA TYR A 384 25.38 17.03 5.06
C TYR A 384 24.08 17.16 5.86
N ILE A 385 23.27 16.09 5.91
CA ILE A 385 22.05 16.05 6.72
C ILE A 385 22.36 16.27 8.20
N ALA A 386 23.42 15.64 8.72
CA ALA A 386 23.82 15.79 10.12
C ALA A 386 24.27 17.23 10.45
N THR A 387 25.02 17.89 9.55
CA THR A 387 25.51 19.25 9.76
C THR A 387 24.42 20.32 9.63
N HIS A 388 23.42 20.09 8.76
CA HIS A 388 22.34 21.06 8.48
C HIS A 388 21.02 20.70 9.16
N LYS A 389 21.02 19.75 10.10
CA LYS A 389 19.81 19.26 10.78
C LYS A 389 18.91 20.37 11.34
N HIS A 390 19.49 21.36 12.02
CA HIS A 390 18.75 22.48 12.59
C HIS A 390 18.06 23.36 11.55
N GLU A 391 18.68 23.52 10.37
CA GLU A 391 18.10 24.27 9.27
C GLU A 391 16.88 23.53 8.69
N PHE A 392 16.99 22.21 8.50
CA PHE A 392 15.88 21.39 8.05
C PHE A 392 14.71 21.38 9.03
N GLU A 393 14.99 21.29 10.33
CA GLU A 393 13.95 21.36 11.37
C GLU A 393 13.23 22.71 11.35
N ARG A 394 13.97 23.82 11.18
CA ARG A 394 13.38 25.15 11.05
C ARG A 394 12.47 25.26 9.82
N LEU A 395 12.95 24.82 8.65
CA LEU A 395 12.18 24.85 7.41
C LEU A 395 10.91 24.00 7.50
N LEU A 396 11.00 22.81 8.11
CA LEU A 396 9.86 21.92 8.28
C LEU A 396 8.80 22.52 9.22
N GLU A 397 9.22 23.22 10.26
CA GLU A 397 8.31 23.90 11.17
C GLU A 397 7.61 25.09 10.49
N GLU A 398 8.34 25.86 9.68
CA GLU A 398 7.79 26.93 8.84
C GLU A 398 6.75 26.41 7.85
N ASP A 399 7.04 25.31 7.16
CA ASP A 399 6.13 24.65 6.20
C ASP A 399 4.87 24.10 6.90
N ARG A 400 5.02 23.49 8.07
CA ARG A 400 3.88 23.06 8.90
C ARG A 400 3.00 24.23 9.32
N GLN A 401 3.60 25.35 9.71
CA GLN A 401 2.84 26.56 10.05
C GLN A 401 2.15 27.16 8.83
N ALA A 402 2.79 27.15 7.66
CA ALA A 402 2.20 27.61 6.41
C ALA A 402 0.98 26.73 6.04
N MET A 403 1.13 25.41 6.04
CA MET A 403 0.02 24.47 5.83
C MET A 403 -1.10 24.65 6.85
N ALA A 404 -0.79 24.86 8.13
CA ALA A 404 -1.80 25.11 9.16
C ALA A 404 -2.57 26.42 8.91
N ARG A 405 -1.90 27.47 8.41
CA ARG A 405 -2.54 28.73 8.02
C ARG A 405 -3.43 28.56 6.79
N GLU A 406 -3.01 27.80 5.79
CA GLU A 406 -3.83 27.50 4.61
C GLU A 406 -5.06 26.65 4.96
N MET A 407 -4.89 25.61 5.78
CA MET A 407 -5.97 24.74 6.23
C MET A 407 -6.98 25.49 7.11
N SER A 408 -6.50 26.37 8.00
CA SER A 408 -7.39 27.21 8.81
C SER A 408 -8.12 28.24 7.95
N GLY A 409 -7.45 28.89 6.99
CA GLY A 409 -8.09 29.79 6.02
C GLY A 409 -9.14 29.08 5.14
N SER A 410 -8.86 27.85 4.71
CA SER A 410 -9.79 27.00 3.94
C SER A 410 -10.99 26.57 4.79
N LEU A 411 -10.77 26.18 6.05
CA LEU A 411 -11.85 25.86 7.00
C LEU A 411 -12.75 27.08 7.25
N TRP A 412 -12.18 28.26 7.48
CA TRP A 412 -12.95 29.50 7.63
C TRP A 412 -13.70 29.88 6.35
N GLY A 413 -13.10 29.70 5.17
CA GLY A 413 -13.75 29.93 3.88
C GLY A 413 -14.91 28.95 3.60
N VAL A 414 -14.76 27.68 3.96
CA VAL A 414 -15.84 26.67 3.87
C VAL A 414 -16.95 26.98 4.88
N LEU A 415 -16.61 27.43 6.09
CA LEU A 415 -17.59 27.81 7.11
C LEU A 415 -18.37 29.08 6.74
N ASP A 416 -17.72 30.07 6.13
CA ASP A 416 -18.36 31.30 5.63
C ASP A 416 -19.24 31.02 4.41
N SER A 417 -18.80 30.09 3.54
CA SER A 417 -19.60 29.54 2.44
C SER A 417 -20.81 28.74 2.92
N MET A 418 -20.71 27.99 4.03
CA MET A 418 -21.85 27.29 4.64
C MET A 418 -22.77 28.22 5.42
N ALA A 419 -22.25 29.31 5.99
CA ALA A 419 -23.00 30.33 6.71
C ALA A 419 -23.76 31.30 5.78
N GLY A 420 -23.73 31.07 4.46
CA GLY A 420 -24.53 31.80 3.49
C GLY A 420 -24.10 33.25 3.26
N LYS A 421 -22.89 33.63 3.70
CA LYS A 421 -22.32 34.92 3.29
C LYS A 421 -21.75 34.76 1.88
N LYS A 422 -22.30 35.52 0.93
CA LYS A 422 -21.69 35.66 -0.39
C LYS A 422 -20.27 36.20 -0.20
N PRO A 423 -19.28 35.70 -0.96
CA PRO A 423 -17.96 36.31 -0.95
C PRO A 423 -18.11 37.75 -1.45
N ASP A 424 -17.78 38.72 -0.60
CA ASP A 424 -17.68 40.10 -1.00
C ASP A 424 -16.60 40.18 -2.09
N ALA A 425 -17.01 40.68 -3.25
CA ALA A 425 -16.12 40.98 -4.35
C ALA A 425 -15.12 42.05 -3.88
N ALA A 426 -13.94 41.63 -3.43
CA ALA A 426 -12.81 42.49 -3.28
C ALA A 426 -12.51 43.12 -4.65
N LYS A 427 -12.76 44.42 -4.75
CA LYS A 427 -12.28 45.27 -5.84
C LYS A 427 -10.76 45.14 -5.87
N GLY A 428 -10.26 44.28 -6.76
CA GLY A 428 -8.86 44.23 -7.14
C GLY A 428 -8.58 45.38 -8.08
N ASP A 429 -7.65 46.24 -7.68
CA ASP A 429 -7.11 47.33 -8.48
C ASP A 429 -6.72 46.87 -9.89
N ALA A 430 -7.42 47.43 -10.88
CA ALA A 430 -6.99 47.44 -12.26
C ALA A 430 -5.84 48.45 -12.40
N ASN A 431 -4.64 48.10 -11.92
CA ASN A 431 -3.37 48.74 -12.31
C ASN A 431 -2.15 47.98 -11.77
N ALA A 432 -1.97 46.73 -12.22
CA ALA A 432 -0.69 46.01 -12.05
C ALA A 432 -0.49 44.96 -13.15
N VAL A 433 -0.83 45.30 -14.39
CA VAL A 433 -0.35 44.56 -15.58
C VAL A 433 0.08 45.64 -16.56
N VAL A 434 1.38 45.99 -16.52
CA VAL A 434 2.25 46.55 -17.58
C VAL A 434 3.46 47.17 -16.86
N LYS A 435 4.51 46.35 -16.65
CA LYS A 435 5.95 46.71 -16.66
C LYS A 435 6.76 45.63 -15.93
N ALA A 436 7.35 44.71 -16.68
CA ALA A 436 8.69 44.16 -16.44
C ALA A 436 9.06 43.17 -17.56
N ASP A 437 9.08 43.64 -18.81
CA ASP A 437 9.88 43.07 -19.89
C ASP A 437 10.62 44.23 -20.54
N ALA A 438 11.83 44.49 -20.04
CA ALA A 438 12.95 45.19 -20.70
C ALA A 438 13.92 45.70 -19.64
N GLU A 439 14.92 44.90 -19.27
CA GLU A 439 16.28 45.38 -19.06
C GLU A 439 17.21 44.17 -18.91
N GLY A 440 17.93 43.88 -19.99
CA GLY A 440 19.07 42.97 -19.95
C GLY A 440 20.20 43.59 -19.13
N THR A 441 20.85 42.79 -18.31
CA THR A 441 22.18 43.11 -17.80
C THR A 441 23.04 41.86 -17.90
N LYS A 442 23.99 41.93 -18.84
CA LYS A 442 25.17 41.06 -18.92
C LYS A 442 25.91 41.09 -17.59
N VAL A 443 26.28 39.93 -17.05
CA VAL A 443 27.47 39.82 -16.19
C VAL A 443 28.29 38.63 -16.64
N GLN A 444 29.58 38.92 -16.83
CA GLN A 444 30.61 38.12 -17.45
C GLN A 444 31.01 36.90 -16.62
N VAL A 445 31.33 35.84 -17.35
CA VAL A 445 32.20 34.76 -16.90
C VAL A 445 33.64 35.29 -16.92
N GLN A 446 34.34 35.19 -15.79
CA GLN A 446 35.79 35.05 -15.72
C GLN A 446 36.11 33.72 -15.05
#